data_AF-A0A7S2XUT4-F1
#
_entry.id   AF-A0A7S2XUT4-F1
#
_cell.length_a   1.000
_cell.length_b   1.000
_cell.length_c   1.000
_cell.angle_alpha   90.00
_cell.angle_beta   90.00
_cell.angle_gamma   90.00
#
_symmetry.space_group_name_H-M   'P 1'
#
loop_
_entity.id
_entity.type
_entity.pdbx_description
1 polymer ?
#
loop_
_entity_poly.entity_id
_entity_poly.type
_entity_poly.pdbx_seq_one_letter_code
_entity_poly.pdbx_strand_id
1 'polypeptide(L)'
;YRKLMTFYKYYSGECVAPVPTVFIGGNHEASNYLQDLFYGGWVAPNIYYLGRAGSIIFGGLRLSGLSGIYNGRHYRLGHYEKPPYDQNALRSVYHVREMETYKLSQLRGPVDIFLSHDWPSGIAHHGNKEELLRKKSFLRREVDDGSLGSPAAKLLLDTLKPRFWFSAHLHVKFAAVVKHPDE
;
A
#
# COMPACT_ATOMS: atom_id res chain seq x y z
N TYR A 1 4.49 -5.33 22.93
CA TYR A 1 3.23 -4.60 22.70
C TYR A 1 2.56 -5.10 21.42
N ARG A 2 1.98 -6.31 21.43
CA ARG A 2 1.13 -6.83 20.34
C ARG A 2 -0.30 -6.89 20.90
N LYS A 3 -1.26 -6.25 20.24
CA LYS A 3 -2.67 -6.25 20.63
C LYS A 3 -3.47 -6.87 19.49
N LEU A 4 -4.40 -7.76 19.81
CA LEU A 4 -5.24 -8.44 18.82
C LEU A 4 -6.22 -7.49 18.12
N MET A 5 -6.46 -6.31 18.72
CA MET A 5 -7.42 -5.31 18.27
C MET A 5 -8.80 -5.96 18.03
N THR A 6 -9.51 -5.63 16.94
CA THR A 6 -10.92 -6.00 16.76
C THR A 6 -11.20 -6.89 15.55
N PHE A 7 -10.21 -7.16 14.68
CA PHE A 7 -10.44 -7.96 13.48
C PHE A 7 -10.96 -9.37 13.78
N TYR A 8 -10.53 -9.96 14.91
CA TYR A 8 -10.98 -11.30 15.33
C TYR A 8 -12.51 -11.44 15.42
N LYS A 9 -13.24 -10.35 15.75
CA LYS A 9 -14.71 -10.35 15.81
C LYS A 9 -15.37 -10.54 14.45
N TYR A 10 -14.74 -10.01 13.40
CA TYR A 10 -15.20 -10.21 12.02
C TYR A 10 -14.85 -11.61 11.51
N TYR A 11 -13.66 -12.09 11.88
CA TYR A 11 -13.22 -13.44 11.54
C TYR A 11 -14.07 -14.53 12.21
N SER A 12 -14.46 -14.35 13.47
CA SER A 12 -15.32 -15.28 14.21
C SER A 12 -16.80 -15.19 13.82
N GLY A 13 -17.22 -14.16 13.09
CA GLY A 13 -18.61 -13.90 12.75
C GLY A 13 -19.42 -13.17 13.83
N GLU A 14 -18.80 -12.73 14.94
CA GLU A 14 -19.44 -11.84 15.93
C GLU A 14 -19.85 -10.49 15.32
N CYS A 15 -19.16 -10.05 14.27
CA CYS A 15 -19.46 -8.83 13.53
C CYS A 15 -19.41 -9.10 12.02
N VAL A 16 -20.20 -8.35 11.26
CA VAL A 16 -20.17 -8.32 9.80
C VAL A 16 -19.89 -6.89 9.36
N ALA A 17 -18.98 -6.71 8.40
CA ALA A 17 -18.73 -5.38 7.86
C ALA A 17 -20.00 -4.87 7.15
N PRO A 18 -20.50 -3.66 7.48
CA PRO A 18 -21.78 -3.16 6.97
C PRO A 18 -21.72 -2.78 5.48
N VAL A 19 -20.50 -2.62 4.95
CA VAL A 19 -20.25 -2.31 3.54
C VAL A 19 -19.10 -3.18 3.03
N PRO A 20 -19.09 -3.56 1.74
CA PRO A 20 -17.93 -4.19 1.11
C PRO A 20 -16.69 -3.34 1.33
N THR A 21 -15.68 -3.92 1.95
CA THR A 21 -14.44 -3.27 2.37
C THR A 21 -13.29 -3.94 1.65
N VAL A 22 -12.67 -3.22 0.72
CA VAL A 22 -11.47 -3.68 0.00
C VAL A 22 -10.25 -3.03 0.63
N PHE A 23 -9.23 -3.81 0.97
CA PHE A 23 -8.03 -3.28 1.62
C PHE A 23 -6.72 -3.87 1.07
N ILE A 24 -5.63 -3.18 1.37
CA ILE A 24 -4.23 -3.60 1.17
C ILE A 24 -3.53 -3.70 2.53
N GLY A 25 -2.43 -4.45 2.60
CA GLY A 25 -1.63 -4.57 3.82
C GLY A 25 -0.68 -3.39 4.03
N GLY A 26 -0.42 -3.04 5.28
CA GLY A 26 0.63 -2.13 5.71
C GLY A 26 1.81 -2.82 6.39
N ASN A 27 2.41 -2.13 7.37
CA ASN A 27 3.51 -2.67 8.19
C ASN A 27 3.06 -3.19 9.58
N HIS A 28 1.76 -3.13 9.88
CA HIS A 28 1.17 -3.59 11.15
C HIS A 28 0.08 -4.64 10.89
N GLU A 29 0.49 -5.82 10.43
CA GLU A 29 -0.44 -6.83 9.94
C GLU A 29 -0.26 -8.19 10.63
N ALA A 30 -1.32 -9.01 10.57
CA ALA A 30 -1.21 -10.46 10.73
C ALA A 30 -0.50 -11.05 9.50
N SER A 31 0.83 -10.87 9.45
CA SER A 31 1.62 -11.06 8.23
C SER A 31 1.60 -12.48 7.69
N ASN A 32 1.48 -13.49 8.56
CA ASN A 32 1.29 -14.88 8.15
C ASN A 32 -0.02 -15.06 7.39
N TYR A 33 -1.11 -14.51 7.92
CA TYR A 33 -2.42 -14.66 7.31
C TYR A 33 -2.51 -13.94 5.97
N LEU A 34 -1.94 -12.73 5.86
CA LEU A 34 -1.87 -12.03 4.58
C LEU A 34 -0.88 -12.67 3.59
N GLN A 35 0.14 -13.39 4.08
CA GLN A 35 1.06 -14.14 3.23
C GLN A 35 0.33 -15.33 2.57
N ASP A 36 -0.53 -16.05 3.30
CA ASP A 36 -1.33 -17.15 2.74
C ASP A 36 -2.29 -16.66 1.66
N LEU A 37 -2.78 -15.43 1.79
CA LEU A 37 -3.65 -14.75 0.82
C LEU A 37 -2.85 -13.88 -0.17
N PHE A 38 -1.70 -14.39 -0.65
CA PHE A 38 -0.78 -13.65 -1.52
C PHE A 38 -1.48 -13.01 -2.74
N TYR A 39 -2.40 -13.74 -3.36
CA TYR A 39 -3.16 -13.32 -4.55
C TYR A 39 -4.50 -12.62 -4.23
N GLY A 40 -4.72 -12.28 -2.97
CA GLY A 40 -5.96 -11.70 -2.48
C GLY A 40 -7.01 -12.74 -2.13
N GLY A 41 -8.04 -12.31 -1.40
CA GLY A 41 -9.09 -13.19 -0.92
C GLY A 41 -9.98 -12.54 0.14
N TRP A 42 -11.11 -13.19 0.39
CA TRP A 42 -12.00 -12.82 1.48
C TRP A 42 -11.38 -13.21 2.81
N VAL A 43 -11.20 -12.22 3.70
CA VAL A 43 -10.68 -12.45 5.06
C VAL A 43 -11.80 -12.58 6.10
N ALA A 44 -12.97 -12.07 5.75
CA ALA A 44 -14.22 -12.16 6.50
C ALA A 44 -15.38 -11.77 5.56
N PRO A 45 -16.66 -12.03 5.91
CA PRO A 45 -17.80 -11.52 5.15
C PRO A 45 -17.71 -10.01 4.93
N ASN A 46 -17.87 -9.58 3.68
CA ASN A 46 -17.74 -8.18 3.22
C ASN A 46 -16.33 -7.55 3.38
N ILE A 47 -15.27 -8.32 3.68
CA ILE A 47 -13.90 -7.79 3.77
C ILE A 47 -12.98 -8.57 2.82
N TYR A 48 -12.47 -7.88 1.81
CA TYR A 48 -11.63 -8.45 0.76
C TYR A 48 -10.23 -7.84 0.77
N TYR A 49 -9.21 -8.69 0.89
CA TYR A 49 -7.82 -8.30 0.74
C TYR A 49 -7.44 -8.36 -0.75
N LEU A 50 -6.84 -7.28 -1.29
CA LEU A 50 -6.36 -7.24 -2.67
C LEU A 50 -5.16 -8.16 -2.95
N GLY A 51 -4.54 -8.71 -1.92
CA GLY A 51 -3.28 -9.44 -2.06
C GLY A 51 -2.07 -8.51 -1.99
N ARG A 52 -0.89 -9.06 -2.25
CA ARG A 52 0.34 -8.26 -2.27
C ARG A 52 0.34 -7.20 -3.37
N ALA A 53 -0.18 -7.58 -4.52
CA ALA A 53 -0.40 -6.74 -5.67
C ALA A 53 -1.61 -7.28 -6.42
N GLY A 54 -2.69 -6.49 -6.49
CA GLY A 54 -3.96 -6.93 -7.07
C GLY A 54 -4.67 -5.84 -7.82
N SER A 55 -5.55 -6.25 -8.75
CA SER A 55 -6.44 -5.37 -9.49
C SER A 55 -7.79 -6.07 -9.66
N ILE A 56 -8.87 -5.44 -9.21
CA ILE A 56 -10.25 -5.94 -9.32
C ILE A 56 -11.15 -4.87 -9.92
N ILE A 57 -12.32 -5.28 -10.41
CA ILE A 57 -13.39 -4.36 -10.81
C ILE A 57 -14.50 -4.44 -9.77
N PHE A 58 -14.87 -3.30 -9.20
CA PHE A 58 -15.95 -3.19 -8.22
C PHE A 58 -16.83 -2.00 -8.58
N GLY A 59 -18.13 -2.24 -8.80
CA GLY A 59 -19.08 -1.19 -9.19
C GLY A 59 -18.70 -0.46 -10.48
N GLY A 60 -18.04 -1.14 -11.42
CA GLY A 60 -17.54 -0.56 -12.67
C GLY A 60 -16.23 0.23 -12.56
N LEU A 61 -15.66 0.36 -11.35
CA LEU A 61 -14.37 1.02 -11.12
C LEU A 61 -13.27 -0.03 -11.01
N ARG A 62 -12.13 0.24 -11.66
CA ARG A 62 -10.93 -0.58 -11.49
C ARG A 62 -10.13 -0.13 -10.28
N LEU A 63 -10.12 -0.98 -9.25
CA LEU A 63 -9.35 -0.81 -8.03
C LEU A 63 -8.07 -1.61 -8.12
N SER A 64 -6.92 -0.96 -8.01
CA SER A 64 -5.62 -1.62 -7.96
C SER A 64 -4.89 -1.25 -6.68
N GLY A 65 -4.02 -2.14 -6.18
CA GLY A 65 -3.31 -1.86 -4.94
C GLY A 65 -1.99 -2.60 -4.79
N LEU A 66 -1.06 -1.94 -4.09
CA LEU A 66 0.24 -2.46 -3.69
C LEU A 66 0.33 -2.48 -2.17
N SER A 67 0.40 -3.69 -1.59
CA SER A 67 0.51 -3.88 -0.15
C SER A 67 1.96 -3.79 0.33
N GLY A 68 2.14 -3.25 1.52
CA GLY A 68 3.42 -3.19 2.21
C GLY A 68 4.14 -1.85 2.09
N ILE A 69 5.36 -1.82 2.64
CA ILE A 69 6.23 -0.63 2.65
C ILE A 69 7.51 -0.90 1.86
N TYR A 70 8.12 0.15 1.30
CA TYR A 70 9.35 -0.01 0.52
C TYR A 70 10.59 -0.17 1.41
N ASN A 71 11.45 -1.12 1.06
CA ASN A 71 12.78 -1.21 1.63
C ASN A 71 13.77 -1.67 0.56
N GLY A 72 14.71 -0.79 0.19
CA GLY A 72 15.66 -1.04 -0.89
C GLY A 72 16.54 -2.29 -0.70
N ARG A 73 16.77 -2.72 0.55
CA ARG A 73 17.55 -3.94 0.85
C ARG A 73 16.85 -5.22 0.41
N HIS A 74 15.51 -5.21 0.40
CA HIS A 74 14.71 -6.39 0.06
C HIS A 74 14.03 -6.28 -1.29
N TYR A 75 13.91 -5.09 -1.87
CA TYR A 75 13.09 -4.84 -3.06
C TYR A 75 13.41 -5.78 -4.25
N ARG A 76 14.70 -6.02 -4.53
CA ARG A 76 15.14 -6.89 -5.64
C ARG A 76 15.21 -8.38 -5.28
N LEU A 77 14.80 -8.76 -4.07
CA LEU A 77 14.80 -10.15 -3.62
C LEU A 77 13.45 -10.81 -3.95
N GLY A 78 13.38 -12.13 -3.80
CA GLY A 78 12.10 -12.82 -3.69
C GLY A 78 11.49 -12.66 -2.29
N HIS A 79 10.30 -13.22 -2.11
CA HIS A 79 9.79 -13.54 -0.77
C HIS A 79 10.40 -14.87 -0.34
N TYR A 80 11.11 -14.87 0.79
CA TYR A 80 11.80 -16.03 1.36
C TYR A 80 11.37 -16.29 2.81
N GLU A 81 10.58 -15.38 3.36
CA GLU A 81 10.07 -15.44 4.73
C GLU A 81 9.10 -16.61 4.88
N LYS A 82 9.32 -17.40 5.91
CA LYS A 82 8.45 -18.52 6.28
C LYS A 82 8.18 -18.53 7.78
N PRO A 83 6.97 -18.90 8.22
CA PRO A 83 6.72 -19.16 9.63
C PRO A 83 7.55 -20.34 10.17
N PRO A 84 7.95 -20.34 11.45
CA PRO A 84 7.86 -19.22 12.39
C PRO A 84 8.84 -18.09 12.00
N TYR A 85 8.35 -16.85 11.99
CA TYR A 85 9.19 -15.71 11.62
C TYR A 85 10.18 -15.36 12.72
N ASP A 86 11.44 -15.18 12.35
CA ASP A 86 12.41 -14.47 13.18
C ASP A 86 12.17 -12.95 13.15
N GLN A 87 12.97 -12.19 13.90
CA GLN A 87 12.85 -10.73 13.98
C GLN A 87 13.08 -10.01 12.65
N ASN A 88 13.89 -10.59 11.75
CA ASN A 88 14.17 -10.01 10.44
C ASN A 88 13.00 -10.30 9.50
N ALA A 89 12.54 -11.55 9.44
CA ALA A 89 11.40 -12.00 8.66
C ALA A 89 10.12 -11.25 9.04
N LEU A 90 9.91 -10.97 10.33
CA LEU A 90 8.78 -10.15 10.80
C LEU A 90 8.76 -8.73 10.21
N ARG A 91 9.91 -8.20 9.80
CA ARG A 91 10.01 -6.88 9.14
C ARG A 91 10.02 -7.03 7.62
N SER A 92 10.76 -8.00 7.10
CA SER A 92 10.91 -8.16 5.65
C SER A 92 9.66 -8.72 4.99
N VAL A 93 8.81 -9.46 5.72
CA VAL A 93 7.58 -10.06 5.19
C VAL A 93 6.64 -9.02 4.60
N TYR A 94 6.48 -7.82 5.16
CA TYR A 94 5.58 -6.80 4.58
C TYR A 94 6.31 -5.82 3.65
N HIS A 95 7.61 -6.01 3.39
CA HIS A 95 8.28 -5.16 2.43
C HIS A 95 7.83 -5.49 0.99
N VAL A 96 7.66 -4.47 0.15
CA VAL A 96 7.37 -4.62 -1.28
C VAL A 96 8.55 -5.30 -2.00
N ARG A 97 8.27 -6.16 -2.99
CA ARG A 97 9.28 -6.64 -3.95
C ARG A 97 9.04 -6.08 -5.35
N GLU A 98 10.07 -6.15 -6.17
CA GLU A 98 10.06 -5.71 -7.56
C GLU A 98 9.02 -6.47 -8.39
N MET A 99 8.83 -7.77 -8.12
CA MET A 99 7.86 -8.60 -8.82
C MET A 99 6.42 -8.07 -8.70
N GLU A 100 6.01 -7.61 -7.51
CA GLU A 100 4.69 -7.01 -7.32
C GLU A 100 4.52 -5.72 -8.14
N THR A 101 5.55 -4.89 -8.12
CA THR A 101 5.58 -3.61 -8.84
C THR A 101 5.56 -3.83 -10.35
N TYR A 102 6.35 -4.79 -10.84
CA TYR A 102 6.38 -5.17 -12.24
C TYR A 102 5.03 -5.71 -12.72
N LYS A 103 4.40 -6.62 -11.96
CA LYS A 103 3.07 -7.17 -12.31
C LYS A 103 2.03 -6.06 -12.50
N LEU A 104 2.00 -5.09 -11.59
CA LEU A 104 1.06 -3.98 -11.64
C LEU A 104 1.37 -3.00 -12.79
N SER A 105 2.65 -2.78 -13.12
CA SER A 105 3.03 -1.91 -14.24
C SER A 105 2.61 -2.47 -15.61
N GLN A 106 2.35 -3.78 -15.70
CA GLN A 106 1.84 -4.43 -16.91
C GLN A 106 0.32 -4.30 -17.10
N LEU A 107 -0.40 -3.67 -16.17
CA LEU A 107 -1.85 -3.46 -16.32
C LEU A 107 -2.13 -2.61 -17.55
N ARG A 108 -2.99 -3.12 -18.44
CA ARG A 108 -3.47 -2.41 -19.63
C ARG A 108 -4.80 -1.74 -19.35
N GLY A 109 -5.01 -0.56 -19.92
CA GLY A 109 -6.22 0.23 -19.75
C GLY A 109 -6.22 1.05 -18.46
N PRO A 110 -7.20 1.94 -18.29
CA PRO A 110 -7.23 2.89 -17.19
C PRO A 110 -7.38 2.19 -15.82
N VAL A 111 -6.73 2.77 -14.81
CA VAL A 111 -6.94 2.45 -13.40
C VAL A 111 -7.67 3.63 -12.76
N ASP A 112 -8.84 3.39 -12.18
CA ASP A 112 -9.61 4.46 -11.56
C ASP A 112 -9.03 4.84 -10.19
N ILE A 113 -8.76 3.84 -9.36
CA ILE A 113 -8.26 4.04 -7.99
C ILE A 113 -7.07 3.13 -7.76
N PHE A 114 -5.96 3.73 -7.31
CA PHE A 114 -4.79 3.00 -6.86
C PHE A 114 -4.56 3.19 -5.36
N LEU A 115 -4.25 2.11 -4.66
CA LEU A 115 -3.96 2.08 -3.23
C LEU A 115 -2.50 1.70 -2.98
N SER A 116 -1.81 2.42 -2.12
CA SER A 116 -0.52 2.00 -1.56
C SER A 116 -0.43 2.37 -0.09
N HIS A 117 0.27 1.61 0.73
CA HIS A 117 0.44 2.01 2.12
C HIS A 117 1.38 3.22 2.22
N ASP A 118 2.59 3.08 1.68
CA ASP A 118 3.55 4.17 1.55
C ASP A 118 3.12 5.16 0.47
N TRP A 119 3.47 6.42 0.68
CA TRP A 119 3.28 7.47 -0.31
C TRP A 119 4.23 7.25 -1.49
N PRO A 120 3.83 7.58 -2.73
CA PRO A 120 4.78 7.69 -3.85
C PRO A 120 5.88 8.69 -3.52
N SER A 121 7.14 8.34 -3.82
CA SER A 121 8.26 9.25 -3.59
C SER A 121 8.06 10.58 -4.32
N GLY A 122 8.43 11.69 -3.66
CA GLY A 122 8.32 13.03 -4.23
C GLY A 122 6.90 13.63 -4.23
N ILE A 123 5.87 12.91 -3.79
CA ILE A 123 4.48 13.42 -3.82
C ILE A 123 4.29 14.70 -2.98
N ALA A 124 5.14 14.92 -1.97
CA ALA A 124 5.14 16.13 -1.15
C ALA A 124 5.32 17.42 -1.97
N HIS A 125 5.99 17.35 -3.13
CA HIS A 125 6.21 18.48 -4.04
C HIS A 125 5.01 18.79 -4.94
N HIS A 126 3.98 17.92 -4.93
CA HIS A 126 2.75 18.07 -5.71
C HIS A 126 1.58 18.64 -4.89
N GLY A 127 1.83 19.08 -3.65
CA GLY A 127 0.82 19.65 -2.76
C GLY A 127 1.39 20.75 -1.87
N ASN A 128 0.70 21.08 -0.78
CA ASN A 128 1.16 22.11 0.16
C ASN A 128 2.27 21.58 1.07
N LYS A 129 3.51 21.54 0.55
CA LYS A 129 4.71 21.09 1.26
C LYS A 129 4.92 21.85 2.59
N GLU A 130 4.75 23.16 2.59
CA GLU A 130 4.99 23.97 3.79
C GLU A 130 4.00 23.64 4.91
N GLU A 131 2.72 23.40 4.59
CA GLU A 131 1.75 22.96 5.59
C GLU A 131 2.08 21.56 6.15
N LEU A 132 2.50 20.63 5.29
CA LEU A 132 2.95 19.31 5.70
C LEU A 132 4.12 19.42 6.69
N LEU A 133 5.15 20.18 6.34
CA LEU A 133 6.34 20.37 7.17
C LEU A 133 6.05 21.16 8.46
N ARG A 134 5.03 22.02 8.47
CA ARG A 134 4.56 22.66 9.71
C ARG A 134 3.94 21.65 10.68
N LYS A 135 3.16 20.69 10.18
CA LYS A 135 2.54 19.63 11.00
C LYS A 135 3.52 18.54 11.41
N LYS A 136 4.48 18.22 10.54
CA LYS A 136 5.41 17.09 10.66
C LYS A 136 6.83 17.54 10.31
N SER A 137 7.42 18.39 11.14
CA SER A 137 8.73 19.01 10.89
C SER A 137 9.87 18.01 10.68
N PHE A 138 9.80 16.84 11.31
CA PHE A 138 10.78 15.76 11.15
C PHE A 138 10.85 15.19 9.73
N LEU A 139 9.81 15.36 8.91
CA LEU A 139 9.82 14.93 7.50
C LEU A 139 10.65 15.84 6.59
N ARG A 140 11.06 17.03 7.06
CA ARG A 140 11.76 18.02 6.23
C ARG A 140 12.97 17.44 5.51
N ARG A 141 13.82 16.71 6.23
CA ARG A 141 15.01 16.09 5.67
C ARG A 141 14.66 15.13 4.53
N GLU A 142 13.73 14.22 4.77
CA GLU A 142 13.31 13.19 3.80
C GLU A 142 12.60 13.79 2.57
N VAL A 143 11.87 14.90 2.77
CA VAL A 143 11.23 15.63 1.67
C VAL A 143 12.27 16.34 0.81
N ASP A 144 13.26 16.97 1.43
CA ASP A 144 14.27 17.77 0.76
C ASP A 144 15.30 16.89 0.01
N ASP A 145 15.68 15.74 0.57
CA ASP A 145 16.58 14.77 -0.08
C ASP A 145 15.86 13.78 -1.03
N GLY A 146 14.53 13.86 -1.09
CA GLY A 146 13.69 13.02 -1.96
C GLY A 146 13.55 11.56 -1.50
N SER A 147 14.02 11.22 -0.30
CA SER A 147 13.91 9.87 0.26
C SER A 147 12.54 9.55 0.88
N LEU A 148 11.68 10.56 1.08
CA LEU A 148 10.33 10.35 1.60
C LEU A 148 9.50 9.51 0.60
N GLY A 149 8.94 8.40 1.10
CA GLY A 149 8.01 7.56 0.36
C GLY A 149 8.66 6.39 -0.38
N SER A 150 7.88 5.76 -1.25
CA SER A 150 8.22 4.54 -1.96
C SER A 150 8.55 4.83 -3.44
N PRO A 151 9.79 4.53 -3.89
CA PRO A 151 10.16 4.57 -5.30
C PRO A 151 9.35 3.58 -6.15
N ALA A 152 8.96 2.44 -5.59
CA ALA A 152 8.11 1.46 -6.25
C ALA A 152 6.70 2.02 -6.52
N ALA A 153 6.12 2.70 -5.52
CA ALA A 153 4.84 3.40 -5.68
C ALA A 153 4.95 4.55 -6.69
N LYS A 154 6.06 5.30 -6.69
CA LYS A 154 6.32 6.34 -7.69
C LYS A 154 6.33 5.78 -9.11
N LEU A 155 7.04 4.67 -9.34
CA LEU A 155 7.06 4.02 -10.65
C LEU A 155 5.64 3.71 -11.15
N LEU A 156 4.80 3.16 -10.27
CA LEU A 156 3.42 2.81 -10.60
C LEU A 156 2.53 4.02 -10.82
N LEU A 157 2.68 5.08 -10.03
CA LEU A 157 1.97 6.34 -10.23
C LEU A 157 2.30 6.93 -11.61
N ASP A 158 3.59 6.98 -11.97
CA ASP A 158 4.04 7.54 -13.24
C ASP A 158 3.63 6.67 -14.44
N THR A 159 3.57 5.35 -14.25
CA THR A 159 3.22 4.38 -15.31
C THR A 159 1.72 4.29 -15.54
N LEU A 160 0.94 4.09 -14.48
CA LEU A 160 -0.49 3.77 -14.56
C LEU A 160 -1.37 5.02 -14.61
N LYS A 161 -0.85 6.18 -14.17
CA LYS A 161 -1.53 7.48 -14.18
C LYS A 161 -2.98 7.37 -13.69
N PRO A 162 -3.24 6.75 -12.51
CA PRO A 162 -4.61 6.49 -12.07
C PRO A 162 -5.35 7.79 -11.77
N ARG A 163 -6.69 7.77 -11.87
CA ARG A 163 -7.51 8.97 -11.59
C ARG A 163 -7.40 9.41 -10.13
N PHE A 164 -7.30 8.46 -9.21
CA PHE A 164 -7.08 8.70 -7.79
C PHE A 164 -6.00 7.78 -7.23
N TRP A 165 -5.17 8.33 -6.35
CA TRP A 165 -4.19 7.59 -5.56
C TRP A 165 -4.43 7.84 -4.08
N PHE A 166 -4.59 6.78 -3.30
CA PHE A 166 -4.72 6.88 -1.84
C PHE A 166 -3.56 6.18 -1.13
N SER A 167 -3.00 6.89 -0.15
CA SER A 167 -1.94 6.37 0.70
C SER A 167 -2.13 6.71 2.17
N ALA A 168 -1.42 5.98 3.04
CA ALA A 168 -1.50 6.07 4.48
C ALA A 168 -0.11 6.29 5.10
N HIS A 169 0.23 5.55 6.15
CA HIS A 169 1.53 5.53 6.85
C HIS A 169 1.93 6.79 7.63
N LEU A 170 1.89 7.99 7.03
CA LEU A 170 2.49 9.20 7.62
C LEU A 170 1.63 9.88 8.71
N HIS A 171 0.42 9.34 8.97
CA HIS A 171 -0.52 9.83 9.99
C HIS A 171 -0.77 11.35 9.89
N VAL A 172 -0.92 11.84 8.67
CA VAL A 172 -1.19 13.24 8.35
C VAL A 172 -2.05 13.30 7.09
N LYS A 173 -3.08 14.16 7.11
CA LYS A 173 -3.87 14.44 5.92
C LYS A 173 -3.05 15.32 4.98
N PHE A 174 -2.93 14.90 3.73
CA PHE A 174 -2.27 15.62 2.66
C PHE A 174 -3.00 15.37 1.35
N ALA A 175 -3.14 16.42 0.55
CA ALA A 175 -3.73 16.35 -0.77
C ALA A 175 -2.75 16.94 -1.77
N ALA A 176 -2.61 16.27 -2.90
CA ALA A 176 -1.70 16.63 -3.98
C ALA A 176 -2.38 16.43 -5.33
N VAL A 177 -1.93 17.18 -6.33
CA VAL A 177 -2.37 17.03 -7.72
C VAL A 177 -1.14 16.74 -8.57
N VAL A 178 -1.09 15.55 -9.15
CA VAL A 178 -0.02 15.12 -10.04
C VAL A 178 -0.47 15.39 -11.47
N LYS A 179 0.25 16.25 -12.18
CA LYS A 179 0.02 16.48 -13.61
C LYS A 179 0.87 15.49 -14.37
N HIS A 180 0.23 14.56 -15.05
CA HIS A 180 0.90 13.69 -16.01
C HIS A 180 0.96 14.42 -17.36
N PRO A 181 2.07 14.32 -18.10
CA PRO A 181 2.11 14.85 -19.45
C PRO A 181 1.06 14.13 -20.30
N ASP A 182 0.34 14.92 -21.11
CA ASP A 182 -0.47 14.38 -22.20
C ASP A 182 0.48 13.64 -23.16
N GLU A 183 0.09 12.45 -23.59
CA GLU A 183 0.85 11.66 -24.57
C GLU A 183 0.84 12.29 -25.96
#